data_AF-A0A931Z5X2-F1
#
_entry.id   AF-A0A931Z5X2-F1
#
_cell.length_a   1.000
_cell.length_b   1.000
_cell.length_c   1.000
_cell.angle_alpha   90.00
_cell.angle_beta   90.00
_cell.angle_gamma   90.00
#
_symmetry.space_group_name_H-M   'P 1'
#
loop_
_entity.id
_entity.type
_entity.pdbx_description
1 polymer ?
#
loop_
_entity_poly.entity_id
_entity_poly.type
_entity_poly.pdbx_seq_one_letter_code
_entity_poly.pdbx_strand_id
1 'polypeptide(L)'
;MSSPRLHFPRIPRIVYEGTRTSNPLAFRHYNPDEIIDGRTMAAHLRFSIAYWHSFRGTGSDPFGPGTIRRPWEKGTDPVSVAKVRMDAAFEFFQKIRAPFWCFHDRDIAPEGRTLAESNRRLDKLVAHAKSLQRATGVKLLWGTANLFSNPRYMCGAATNPDAQVFAYAAAQVKKALDVTQRLGGENYVFWGGREGYETLLNTNLKREQDHLAAFLHMAVDYAQSIGFKGQFLIEPKPKEPTKHQYDFDVASGIAFLRTYGLEKHFKFNIETNHATLAGHTFEHEIEVAA
;
A
#
# COMPACT_ATOMS: atom_id res chain seq x y z
N MET A 1 -34.34 -8.44 -3.85
CA MET A 1 -32.86 -8.31 -3.94
C MET A 1 -32.27 -9.59 -3.40
N SER A 2 -31.49 -10.32 -4.19
CA SER A 2 -30.82 -11.55 -3.71
C SER A 2 -29.86 -11.16 -2.57
N SER A 3 -29.87 -11.88 -1.44
CA SER A 3 -28.87 -11.67 -0.39
C SER A 3 -27.46 -11.76 -1.01
N PRO A 4 -26.53 -10.85 -0.66
CA PRO A 4 -25.19 -10.88 -1.20
C PRO A 4 -24.55 -12.24 -0.90
N ARG A 5 -23.89 -12.81 -1.92
CA ARG A 5 -23.19 -14.08 -1.80
C ARG A 5 -22.04 -13.94 -0.81
N LEU A 6 -22.08 -14.67 0.30
CA LEU A 6 -20.99 -14.70 1.28
C LEU A 6 -19.78 -15.46 0.74
N HIS A 7 -18.61 -14.86 0.86
CA HIS A 7 -17.30 -15.43 0.53
C HIS A 7 -16.70 -16.22 1.70
N PHE A 8 -17.05 -15.87 2.95
CA PHE A 8 -16.61 -16.57 4.16
C PHE A 8 -17.80 -17.07 5.00
N PRO A 9 -18.70 -17.92 4.47
CA PRO A 9 -19.99 -18.24 5.10
C PRO A 9 -19.88 -18.90 6.48
N ARG A 10 -18.74 -19.52 6.79
CA ARG A 10 -18.49 -20.18 8.09
C ARG A 10 -17.80 -19.29 9.12
N ILE A 11 -17.41 -18.08 8.74
CA ILE A 11 -16.72 -17.14 9.62
C ILE A 11 -17.72 -16.06 10.01
N PRO A 12 -18.13 -15.97 11.29
CA PRO A 12 -18.95 -14.88 11.77
C PRO A 12 -18.12 -13.59 11.86
N ARG A 13 -18.75 -12.49 12.26
CA ARG A 13 -18.01 -11.31 12.69
C ARG A 13 -17.22 -11.65 13.96
N ILE A 14 -15.94 -11.32 13.99
CA ILE A 14 -15.04 -11.61 15.11
C ILE A 14 -15.35 -10.64 16.25
N VAL A 15 -15.58 -11.20 17.44
CA VAL A 15 -15.96 -10.45 18.64
C VAL A 15 -14.86 -10.53 19.70
N TYR A 16 -14.90 -9.63 20.68
CA TYR A 16 -14.04 -9.71 21.86
C TYR A 16 -14.68 -10.62 22.91
N GLU A 17 -13.94 -11.59 23.41
CA GLU A 17 -14.40 -12.52 24.46
C GLU A 17 -13.47 -12.54 25.70
N GLY A 18 -12.44 -11.69 25.71
CA GLY A 18 -11.50 -11.56 26.82
C GLY A 18 -10.36 -12.59 26.82
N THR A 19 -9.40 -12.38 27.71
CA THR A 19 -8.09 -13.06 27.70
C THR A 19 -8.13 -14.56 28.00
N ARG A 20 -9.24 -15.05 28.56
CA ARG A 20 -9.44 -16.46 28.94
C ARG A 20 -10.18 -17.28 27.89
N THR A 21 -10.65 -16.69 26.79
CA THR A 21 -11.36 -17.45 25.76
C THR A 21 -10.46 -18.47 25.06
N SER A 22 -10.99 -19.67 24.86
CA SER A 22 -10.40 -20.71 24.01
C SER A 22 -10.86 -20.61 22.55
N ASN A 23 -11.84 -19.76 22.24
CA ASN A 23 -12.35 -19.56 20.88
C ASN A 23 -11.25 -18.95 19.99
N PRO A 24 -10.77 -19.65 18.95
CA PRO A 24 -9.74 -19.13 18.06
C PRO A 24 -10.26 -18.02 17.13
N LEU A 25 -11.58 -17.85 17.01
CA LEU A 25 -12.24 -16.83 16.19
C LEU A 25 -12.86 -15.71 17.06
N ALA A 26 -12.18 -15.38 18.16
CA ALA A 26 -12.48 -14.23 19.01
C ALA A 26 -11.19 -13.47 19.39
N PHE A 27 -11.31 -12.17 19.57
CA PHE A 27 -10.24 -11.34 20.12
C PHE A 27 -10.09 -11.59 21.62
N ARG A 28 -8.85 -11.87 22.04
CA ARG A 28 -8.47 -11.99 23.46
C ARG A 28 -8.14 -10.65 24.12
N HIS A 29 -7.55 -9.74 23.35
CA HIS A 29 -7.05 -8.45 23.85
C HIS A 29 -7.66 -7.26 23.11
N TYR A 30 -7.99 -7.40 21.82
CA TYR A 30 -8.56 -6.31 21.06
C TYR A 30 -10.05 -6.15 21.35
N ASN A 31 -10.37 -5.29 22.32
CA ASN A 31 -11.70 -4.74 22.48
C ASN A 31 -11.75 -3.35 21.81
N PRO A 32 -12.30 -3.23 20.59
CA PRO A 32 -12.29 -1.95 19.86
C PRO A 32 -13.01 -0.81 20.56
N ASP A 33 -13.91 -1.12 21.50
CA ASP A 33 -14.73 -0.16 22.24
C ASP A 33 -14.12 0.19 23.61
N GLU A 34 -13.04 -0.49 24.02
CA GLU A 34 -12.30 -0.18 25.26
C GLU A 34 -11.67 1.21 25.18
N ILE A 35 -11.81 1.98 26.25
CA ILE A 35 -11.24 3.34 26.34
C ILE A 35 -9.88 3.29 27.03
N ILE A 36 -8.86 3.77 26.33
CA ILE A 36 -7.49 3.95 26.83
C ILE A 36 -7.14 5.42 26.63
N ASP A 37 -6.74 6.14 27.69
CA ASP A 37 -6.37 7.56 27.63
C ASP A 37 -7.36 8.44 26.83
N GLY A 38 -8.66 8.22 27.05
CA GLY A 38 -9.75 9.00 26.46
C GLY A 38 -10.09 8.68 25.00
N ARG A 39 -9.48 7.67 24.38
CA ARG A 39 -9.83 7.20 23.02
C ARG A 39 -10.13 5.72 23.02
N THR A 40 -10.96 5.28 22.07
CA THR A 40 -11.20 3.85 21.89
C THR A 40 -9.93 3.14 21.40
N MET A 41 -9.76 1.87 21.75
CA MET A 41 -8.63 1.07 21.27
C MET A 41 -8.59 1.01 19.74
N ALA A 42 -9.75 0.98 19.08
CA ALA A 42 -9.84 1.09 17.62
C ALA A 42 -9.30 2.43 17.08
N ALA A 43 -9.50 3.53 17.80
CA ALA A 43 -8.99 4.85 17.43
C ALA A 43 -7.48 5.02 17.68
N HIS A 44 -6.92 4.28 18.64
CA HIS A 44 -5.47 4.19 18.84
C HIS A 44 -4.81 3.35 17.75
N LEU A 45 -5.31 2.12 17.53
CA LEU A 45 -4.64 1.14 16.68
C LEU A 45 -4.92 1.33 15.19
N ARG A 46 -6.11 1.83 14.84
CA ARG A 46 -6.52 2.17 13.46
C ARG A 46 -6.15 1.08 12.43
N PHE A 47 -6.40 -0.18 12.77
CA PHE A 47 -5.96 -1.31 11.96
C PHE A 47 -6.41 -1.20 10.49
N SER A 48 -5.45 -1.47 9.61
CA SER A 48 -5.64 -1.49 8.16
C SER A 48 -5.27 -2.86 7.60
N ILE A 49 -6.06 -3.37 6.67
CA ILE A 49 -5.72 -4.61 5.96
C ILE A 49 -5.00 -4.31 4.65
N ALA A 50 -3.80 -4.87 4.51
CA ALA A 50 -3.02 -4.87 3.28
C ALA A 50 -3.68 -5.74 2.21
N TYR A 51 -4.12 -5.12 1.11
CA TYR A 51 -4.85 -5.83 0.06
C TYR A 51 -3.98 -6.84 -0.68
N TRP A 52 -2.70 -6.50 -0.94
CA TRP A 52 -1.77 -7.36 -1.68
C TRP A 52 -1.55 -8.70 -0.99
N HIS A 53 -1.14 -8.73 0.28
CA HIS A 53 -0.92 -10.00 0.98
C HIS A 53 -2.22 -10.80 1.18
N SER A 54 -3.30 -10.12 1.54
CA SER A 54 -4.55 -10.79 1.95
C SER A 54 -5.33 -11.38 0.77
N PHE A 55 -5.39 -10.67 -0.36
CA PHE A 55 -6.27 -11.01 -1.49
C PHE A 55 -5.55 -11.22 -2.83
N ARG A 56 -4.27 -10.85 -2.94
CA ARG A 56 -3.44 -11.11 -4.14
C ARG A 56 -2.34 -12.13 -3.90
N GLY A 57 -1.92 -12.34 -2.65
CA GLY A 57 -0.94 -13.34 -2.26
C GLY A 57 -1.36 -14.74 -2.71
N THR A 58 -0.53 -15.36 -3.53
CA THR A 58 -0.73 -16.70 -4.09
C THR A 58 -0.02 -17.78 -3.27
N GLY A 59 0.83 -17.41 -2.32
CA GLY A 59 1.70 -18.32 -1.59
C GLY A 59 2.81 -18.93 -2.46
N SER A 60 3.17 -18.26 -3.56
CA SER A 60 4.39 -18.57 -4.31
C SER A 60 5.60 -17.96 -3.61
N ASP A 61 6.76 -18.57 -3.82
CA ASP A 61 8.06 -18.08 -3.37
C ASP A 61 9.09 -18.23 -4.52
N PRO A 62 10.35 -17.82 -4.34
CA PRO A 62 11.37 -17.96 -5.40
C PRO A 62 11.64 -19.41 -5.85
N PHE A 63 11.15 -20.41 -5.13
CA PHE A 63 11.45 -21.83 -5.33
C PHE A 63 10.23 -22.66 -5.75
N GLY A 64 9.03 -22.08 -5.79
CA GLY A 64 7.81 -22.84 -6.08
C GLY A 64 6.59 -22.01 -6.50
N PRO A 65 5.63 -22.66 -7.19
CA PRO A 65 4.41 -22.02 -7.63
C PRO A 65 3.45 -21.73 -6.46
N GLY A 66 2.43 -20.91 -6.73
CA GLY A 66 1.42 -20.56 -5.74
C GLY A 66 0.61 -21.77 -5.25
N THR A 67 0.40 -21.83 -3.94
CA THR A 67 -0.32 -22.90 -3.23
C THR A 67 -1.74 -22.49 -2.83
N ILE A 68 -2.01 -21.18 -2.76
CA ILE A 68 -3.25 -20.63 -2.21
C ILE A 68 -4.34 -20.59 -3.28
N ARG A 69 -5.41 -21.35 -3.07
CA ARG A 69 -6.60 -21.35 -3.94
C ARG A 69 -7.68 -20.43 -3.38
N ARG A 70 -8.06 -19.40 -4.14
CA ARG A 70 -9.10 -18.43 -3.74
C ARG A 70 -10.36 -18.57 -4.60
N PRO A 71 -11.57 -18.75 -4.02
CA PRO A 71 -12.80 -18.90 -4.79
C PRO A 71 -13.16 -17.72 -5.70
N TRP A 72 -12.70 -16.52 -5.35
CA TRP A 72 -12.95 -15.27 -6.09
C TRP A 72 -12.00 -15.03 -7.27
N GLU A 73 -11.06 -15.93 -7.55
CA GLU A 73 -10.13 -15.82 -8.70
C GLU A 73 -10.65 -16.56 -9.96
N LYS A 74 -11.93 -16.95 -9.98
CA LYS A 74 -12.54 -17.68 -11.11
C LYS A 74 -13.19 -16.71 -12.10
N GLY A 75 -12.94 -16.91 -13.39
CA GLY A 75 -13.58 -16.17 -14.48
C GLY A 75 -12.59 -15.80 -15.59
N THR A 76 -13.10 -15.29 -16.71
CA THR A 76 -12.29 -14.90 -17.87
C THR A 76 -12.15 -13.39 -18.03
N ASP A 77 -13.12 -12.59 -17.56
CA ASP A 77 -13.02 -11.13 -17.55
C ASP A 77 -12.24 -10.65 -16.30
N PRO A 78 -11.01 -10.12 -16.44
CA PRO A 78 -10.18 -9.74 -15.29
C PRO A 78 -10.81 -8.65 -14.41
N VAL A 79 -11.63 -7.76 -14.99
CA VAL A 79 -12.30 -6.68 -14.24
C VAL A 79 -13.39 -7.26 -13.35
N SER A 80 -14.21 -8.18 -13.87
CA SER A 80 -15.24 -8.87 -13.08
C SER A 80 -14.62 -9.69 -11.96
N VAL A 81 -13.54 -10.43 -12.23
CA VAL A 81 -12.79 -11.18 -11.21
C VAL A 81 -12.28 -10.25 -10.10
N ALA A 82 -11.70 -9.11 -10.46
CA ALA A 82 -11.23 -8.13 -9.49
C ALA A 82 -12.35 -7.52 -8.63
N LYS A 83 -13.56 -7.33 -9.18
CA LYS A 83 -14.73 -6.88 -8.39
C LYS A 83 -15.14 -7.92 -7.36
N VAL A 84 -15.23 -9.19 -7.76
CA VAL A 84 -15.57 -10.29 -6.83
C VAL A 84 -14.52 -10.45 -5.74
N ARG A 85 -13.23 -10.28 -6.06
CA ARG A 85 -12.16 -10.23 -5.05
C ARG A 85 -12.37 -9.09 -4.06
N MET A 86 -12.75 -7.91 -4.56
CA MET A 86 -13.00 -6.74 -3.71
C MET A 86 -14.23 -6.92 -2.83
N ASP A 87 -15.29 -7.57 -3.32
CA ASP A 87 -16.45 -7.95 -2.51
C ASP A 87 -16.04 -8.87 -1.35
N ALA A 88 -15.22 -9.89 -1.63
CA ALA A 88 -14.65 -10.76 -0.60
C ALA A 88 -13.79 -9.97 0.39
N ALA A 89 -13.00 -9.00 -0.09
CA ALA A 89 -12.16 -8.17 0.77
C ALA A 89 -12.98 -7.32 1.74
N PHE A 90 -14.03 -6.64 1.26
CA PHE A 90 -14.88 -5.84 2.14
C PHE A 90 -15.72 -6.68 3.11
N GLU A 91 -16.15 -7.89 2.73
CA GLU A 91 -16.73 -8.84 3.70
C GLU A 91 -15.72 -9.20 4.81
N PHE A 92 -14.48 -9.49 4.44
CA PHE A 92 -13.43 -9.79 5.40
C PHE A 92 -13.16 -8.62 6.34
N PHE A 93 -13.04 -7.39 5.82
CA PHE A 93 -12.82 -6.17 6.62
C PHE A 93 -13.90 -5.99 7.68
N GLN A 94 -15.18 -6.16 7.30
CA GLN A 94 -16.30 -6.07 8.25
C GLN A 94 -16.26 -7.18 9.31
N LYS A 95 -15.92 -8.41 8.90
CA LYS A 95 -15.85 -9.56 9.82
C LYS A 95 -14.72 -9.41 10.83
N ILE A 96 -13.53 -9.01 10.40
CA ILE A 96 -12.39 -8.79 11.30
C ILE A 96 -12.45 -7.44 12.05
N ARG A 97 -13.48 -6.61 11.78
CA ARG A 97 -13.65 -5.28 12.38
C ARG A 97 -12.46 -4.33 12.11
N ALA A 98 -11.85 -4.42 10.93
CA ALA A 98 -10.82 -3.49 10.50
C ALA A 98 -11.47 -2.20 9.95
N PRO A 99 -11.20 -1.02 10.54
CA PRO A 99 -11.75 0.25 10.05
C PRO A 99 -11.13 0.70 8.73
N PHE A 100 -9.91 0.24 8.43
CA PHE A 100 -9.16 0.68 7.26
C PHE A 100 -8.69 -0.46 6.35
N TRP A 101 -8.31 -0.08 5.13
CA TRP A 101 -7.56 -0.90 4.18
C TRP A 101 -6.53 -0.06 3.43
N CYS A 102 -5.57 -0.71 2.79
CA CYS A 102 -4.57 -0.09 1.93
C CYS A 102 -4.30 -0.94 0.68
N PHE A 103 -3.87 -0.32 -0.42
CA PHE A 103 -3.66 -0.99 -1.70
C PHE A 103 -2.60 -0.33 -2.59
N HIS A 104 -1.95 -1.13 -3.43
CA HIS A 104 -1.35 -0.64 -4.67
C HIS A 104 -2.39 -0.66 -5.79
N ASP A 105 -2.34 0.31 -6.69
CA ASP A 105 -3.19 0.38 -7.88
C ASP A 105 -3.30 -0.96 -8.66
N ARG A 106 -2.19 -1.70 -8.80
CA ARG A 106 -2.13 -3.02 -9.48
C ARG A 106 -2.68 -4.19 -8.66
N ASP A 107 -2.94 -4.01 -7.36
CA ASP A 107 -3.58 -5.02 -6.53
C ASP A 107 -5.09 -5.09 -6.82
N ILE A 108 -5.69 -3.91 -6.96
CA ILE A 108 -7.14 -3.79 -7.14
C ILE A 108 -7.54 -3.90 -8.59
N ALA A 109 -6.70 -3.48 -9.55
CA ALA A 109 -7.04 -3.49 -10.97
C ALA A 109 -5.96 -4.14 -11.85
N PRO A 110 -6.35 -5.02 -12.79
CA PRO A 110 -5.40 -5.62 -13.72
C PRO A 110 -4.90 -4.60 -14.75
N GLU A 111 -3.60 -4.62 -15.03
CA GLU A 111 -2.99 -3.79 -16.07
C GLU A 111 -3.54 -4.16 -17.46
N GLY A 112 -3.80 -3.15 -18.29
CA GLY A 112 -4.20 -3.31 -19.70
C GLY A 112 -2.99 -3.33 -20.64
N ARG A 113 -3.25 -3.37 -21.95
CA ARG A 113 -2.20 -3.31 -22.98
C ARG A 113 -1.60 -1.92 -23.16
N THR A 114 -2.30 -0.90 -22.68
CA THR A 114 -1.89 0.52 -22.74
C THR A 114 -2.18 1.19 -21.41
N LEU A 115 -1.49 2.29 -21.12
CA LEU A 115 -1.75 3.11 -19.93
C LEU A 115 -3.22 3.56 -19.85
N ALA A 116 -3.80 3.98 -20.99
CA ALA A 116 -5.19 4.39 -21.06
C ALA A 116 -6.16 3.24 -20.72
N GLU A 117 -5.87 2.02 -21.17
CA GLU A 117 -6.66 0.85 -20.80
C GLU A 117 -6.53 0.50 -19.32
N SER A 118 -5.30 0.51 -18.78
CA SER A 118 -5.04 0.30 -17.34
C SER A 118 -5.83 1.30 -16.49
N ASN A 119 -5.82 2.58 -16.87
CA ASN A 119 -6.53 3.63 -16.17
C ASN A 119 -8.05 3.41 -16.21
N ARG A 120 -8.62 3.04 -17.36
CA ARG A 120 -10.06 2.71 -17.48
C ARG A 120 -10.46 1.52 -16.62
N ARG A 121 -9.61 0.49 -16.51
CA ARG A 121 -9.86 -0.67 -15.64
C ARG A 121 -9.82 -0.23 -14.18
N LEU A 122 -8.80 0.52 -13.77
CA LEU A 122 -8.69 1.07 -12.42
C LEU A 122 -9.90 1.93 -12.04
N ASP A 123 -10.39 2.79 -12.93
CA ASP A 123 -11.57 3.61 -12.70
C ASP A 123 -12.84 2.80 -12.38
N LYS A 124 -13.03 1.66 -13.05
CA LYS A 124 -14.14 0.76 -12.78
C LYS A 124 -14.06 0.14 -11.38
N LEU A 125 -12.85 -0.21 -10.92
CA LEU A 125 -12.64 -0.82 -9.62
C LEU A 125 -12.71 0.21 -8.49
N VAL A 126 -12.23 1.43 -8.73
CA VAL A 126 -12.35 2.56 -7.80
C VAL A 126 -13.81 2.97 -7.62
N ALA A 127 -14.62 2.96 -8.68
CA ALA A 127 -16.06 3.19 -8.56
C ALA A 127 -16.74 2.11 -7.68
N HIS A 128 -16.31 0.86 -7.82
CA HIS A 128 -16.81 -0.26 -7.01
C HIS A 128 -16.37 -0.15 -5.55
N ALA A 129 -15.08 0.09 -5.30
CA ALA A 129 -14.53 0.34 -3.97
C ALA A 129 -15.27 1.46 -3.25
N LYS A 130 -15.53 2.59 -3.93
CA LYS A 130 -16.27 3.71 -3.35
C LYS A 130 -17.70 3.32 -2.94
N SER A 131 -18.35 2.45 -3.70
CA SER A 131 -19.66 1.89 -3.33
C SER A 131 -19.58 1.04 -2.07
N LEU A 132 -18.58 0.16 -1.99
CA LEU A 132 -18.37 -0.71 -0.84
C LEU A 132 -17.99 0.08 0.42
N GLN A 133 -17.13 1.11 0.31
CA GLN A 133 -16.81 2.01 1.44
C GLN A 133 -18.08 2.68 1.98
N ARG A 134 -18.97 3.17 1.12
CA ARG A 134 -20.26 3.74 1.56
C ARG A 134 -21.16 2.71 2.25
N ALA A 135 -21.22 1.48 1.72
CA ALA A 135 -22.09 0.44 2.26
C ALA A 135 -21.58 -0.14 3.59
N THR A 136 -20.26 -0.15 3.80
CA THR A 136 -19.63 -0.86 4.93
C THR A 136 -19.08 0.08 6.01
N GLY A 137 -18.83 1.35 5.68
CA GLY A 137 -18.15 2.30 6.55
C GLY A 137 -16.62 2.14 6.60
N VAL A 138 -16.04 1.14 5.92
CA VAL A 138 -14.59 0.94 5.84
C VAL A 138 -13.95 2.09 5.06
N LYS A 139 -12.82 2.60 5.55
CA LYS A 139 -12.12 3.78 5.00
C LYS A 139 -10.77 3.41 4.39
N LEU A 140 -10.29 4.21 3.44
CA LEU A 140 -8.97 4.03 2.87
C LEU A 140 -7.94 4.70 3.79
N LEU A 141 -6.98 3.94 4.34
CA LEU A 141 -5.88 4.55 5.09
C LEU A 141 -4.91 5.21 4.11
N TRP A 142 -4.51 4.48 3.08
CA TRP A 142 -3.66 4.99 2.01
C TRP A 142 -3.74 4.15 0.75
N GLY A 143 -3.50 4.80 -0.39
CA GLY A 143 -3.20 4.14 -1.65
C GLY A 143 -1.73 4.38 -2.02
N THR A 144 -1.23 3.59 -2.98
CA THR A 144 0.10 3.74 -3.56
C THR A 144 0.14 3.18 -4.98
N ALA A 145 1.23 3.40 -5.70
CA ALA A 145 1.49 2.85 -7.02
C ALA A 145 2.48 1.68 -6.92
N ASN A 146 2.15 0.53 -7.52
CA ASN A 146 3.14 -0.54 -7.69
C ASN A 146 4.07 -0.17 -8.86
N LEU A 147 5.22 0.39 -8.52
CA LEU A 147 6.28 0.80 -9.44
C LEU A 147 7.46 -0.19 -9.44
N PHE A 148 7.23 -1.45 -9.12
CA PHE A 148 8.33 -2.41 -8.88
C PHE A 148 8.10 -3.82 -9.44
N SER A 149 6.85 -4.22 -9.71
CA SER A 149 6.55 -5.57 -10.22
C SER A 149 6.65 -5.70 -11.74
N ASN A 150 6.25 -4.68 -12.51
CA ASN A 150 6.28 -4.78 -13.96
C ASN A 150 7.73 -4.77 -14.48
N PRO A 151 8.09 -5.59 -15.49
CA PRO A 151 9.45 -5.63 -16.06
C PRO A 151 10.02 -4.26 -16.48
N ARG A 152 9.17 -3.30 -16.86
CA ARG A 152 9.61 -1.94 -17.20
C ARG A 152 10.41 -1.25 -16.07
N TYR A 153 10.16 -1.63 -14.81
CA TYR A 153 10.78 -1.03 -13.63
C TYR A 153 12.02 -1.78 -13.16
N MET A 154 12.54 -2.75 -13.91
CA MET A 154 13.68 -3.57 -13.48
C MET A 154 14.93 -2.76 -13.13
N CYS A 155 15.09 -1.56 -13.70
CA CYS A 155 16.20 -0.64 -13.46
C CYS A 155 15.79 0.63 -12.69
N GLY A 156 14.69 0.58 -11.92
CA GLY A 156 14.14 1.73 -11.19
C GLY A 156 12.87 2.29 -11.80
N ALA A 157 12.23 3.21 -11.10
CA ALA A 157 11.05 3.92 -11.59
C ALA A 157 11.36 5.42 -11.72
N ALA A 158 11.38 6.15 -10.60
CA ALA A 158 11.89 7.52 -10.58
C ALA A 158 13.42 7.57 -10.72
N THR A 159 14.13 6.51 -10.31
CA THR A 159 15.58 6.40 -10.43
C THR A 159 16.03 5.73 -11.74
N ASN A 160 15.10 5.46 -12.67
CA ASN A 160 15.44 4.75 -13.89
C ASN A 160 16.40 5.56 -14.79
N PRO A 161 17.43 4.95 -15.40
CA PRO A 161 18.29 5.62 -16.37
C PRO A 161 17.57 5.99 -17.67
N ASP A 162 16.43 5.38 -17.99
CA ASP A 162 15.56 5.72 -19.11
C ASP A 162 14.44 6.69 -18.70
N ALA A 163 14.44 7.89 -19.29
CA ALA A 163 13.45 8.92 -19.05
C ALA A 163 12.01 8.52 -19.44
N GLN A 164 11.83 7.56 -20.36
CA GLN A 164 10.49 7.05 -20.71
C GLN A 164 9.88 6.23 -19.56
N VAL A 165 10.70 5.50 -18.81
CA VAL A 165 10.25 4.77 -17.62
C VAL A 165 9.91 5.74 -16.49
N PHE A 166 10.72 6.78 -16.29
CA PHE A 166 10.40 7.88 -15.38
C PHE A 166 9.02 8.49 -15.70
N ALA A 167 8.79 8.84 -16.96
CA ALA A 167 7.53 9.43 -17.40
C ALA A 167 6.33 8.48 -17.18
N TYR A 168 6.50 7.18 -17.43
CA TYR A 168 5.46 6.18 -17.16
C TYR A 168 5.17 6.07 -15.66
N ALA A 169 6.20 6.02 -14.82
CA ALA A 169 6.07 5.97 -13.36
C ALA A 169 5.32 7.21 -12.83
N ALA A 170 5.65 8.40 -13.35
CA ALA A 170 4.99 9.65 -12.99
C ALA A 170 3.51 9.63 -13.38
N ALA A 171 3.19 9.12 -14.59
CA ALA A 171 1.80 8.96 -15.02
C ALA A 171 1.00 7.97 -14.16
N GLN A 172 1.65 6.89 -13.69
CA GLN A 172 1.03 5.92 -12.79
C GLN A 172 0.81 6.51 -11.39
N VAL A 173 1.79 7.23 -10.81
CA VAL A 173 1.65 7.91 -9.52
C VAL A 173 0.58 8.99 -9.57
N LYS A 174 0.53 9.79 -10.63
CA LYS A 174 -0.55 10.75 -10.87
C LYS A 174 -1.92 10.06 -10.75
N LYS A 175 -2.10 8.94 -11.46
CA LYS A 175 -3.37 8.20 -11.42
C LYS A 175 -3.65 7.59 -10.05
N ALA A 176 -2.63 7.06 -9.37
CA ALA A 176 -2.76 6.49 -8.03
C ALA A 176 -3.15 7.56 -6.99
N LEU A 177 -2.61 8.77 -7.09
CA LEU A 177 -3.03 9.93 -6.29
C LEU A 177 -4.49 10.31 -6.57
N ASP A 178 -4.88 10.42 -7.84
CA ASP A 178 -6.26 10.74 -8.24
C ASP A 178 -7.27 9.77 -7.59
N VAL A 179 -6.97 8.47 -7.61
CA VAL A 179 -7.88 7.45 -7.06
C VAL A 179 -7.84 7.39 -5.54
N THR A 180 -6.67 7.64 -4.93
CA THR A 180 -6.52 7.74 -3.47
C THR A 180 -7.36 8.90 -2.94
N GLN A 181 -7.28 10.07 -3.57
CA GLN A 181 -8.12 11.22 -3.23
C GLN A 181 -9.62 10.89 -3.43
N ARG A 182 -9.98 10.28 -4.56
CA ARG A 182 -11.39 9.94 -4.88
C ARG A 182 -12.02 9.00 -3.86
N LEU A 183 -11.24 8.12 -3.24
CA LEU A 183 -11.63 7.16 -2.20
C LEU A 183 -11.47 7.71 -0.77
N GLY A 184 -11.00 8.95 -0.63
CA GLY A 184 -10.80 9.61 0.66
C GLY A 184 -9.64 9.02 1.47
N GLY A 185 -8.55 8.64 0.81
CA GLY A 185 -7.34 8.16 1.48
C GLY A 185 -6.74 9.22 2.40
N GLU A 186 -6.40 8.82 3.62
CA GLU A 186 -5.83 9.73 4.63
C GLU A 186 -4.33 9.96 4.42
N ASN A 187 -3.65 9.06 3.70
CA ASN A 187 -2.23 9.17 3.36
C ASN A 187 -1.98 8.64 1.93
N TYR A 188 -0.78 8.88 1.41
CA TYR A 188 -0.27 8.26 0.18
C TYR A 188 1.18 7.82 0.40
N VAL A 189 1.49 6.57 0.06
CA VAL A 189 2.78 5.93 0.38
C VAL A 189 3.68 5.87 -0.85
N PHE A 190 4.98 6.04 -0.64
CA PHE A 190 6.05 5.74 -1.58
C PHE A 190 6.99 4.71 -0.93
N TRP A 191 6.92 3.47 -1.40
CA TRP A 191 7.91 2.45 -1.09
C TRP A 191 8.82 2.26 -2.31
N GLY A 192 10.11 2.53 -2.15
CA GLY A 192 11.12 2.56 -3.21
C GLY A 192 11.58 1.19 -3.70
N GLY A 193 10.69 0.22 -3.93
CA GLY A 193 11.08 -1.17 -4.19
C GLY A 193 12.05 -1.40 -5.37
N ARG A 194 12.20 -0.45 -6.31
CA ARG A 194 13.26 -0.46 -7.34
C ARG A 194 14.12 0.81 -7.32
N GLU A 195 13.86 1.72 -6.39
CA GLU A 195 14.57 3.00 -6.24
C GLU A 195 15.86 2.77 -5.44
N GLY A 196 16.85 2.26 -6.15
CA GLY A 196 18.11 1.80 -5.61
C GLY A 196 18.95 1.19 -6.71
N TYR A 197 19.96 0.39 -6.36
CA TYR A 197 20.84 -0.23 -7.33
C TYR A 197 21.15 -1.69 -7.04
N GLU A 198 21.58 -2.39 -8.08
CA GLU A 198 22.14 -3.74 -8.00
C GLU A 198 23.68 -3.71 -7.97
N THR A 199 24.30 -2.84 -8.78
CA THR A 199 25.75 -2.64 -8.82
C THR A 199 26.12 -1.17 -8.96
N LEU A 200 27.13 -0.74 -8.20
CA LEU A 200 27.62 0.64 -8.28
C LEU A 200 28.31 0.95 -9.61
N LEU A 201 28.79 -0.07 -10.33
CA LEU A 201 29.57 0.10 -11.57
C LEU A 201 28.81 0.81 -12.69
N ASN A 202 27.48 0.71 -12.70
CA ASN A 202 26.61 1.32 -13.71
C ASN A 202 25.61 2.32 -13.11
N THR A 203 25.81 2.73 -11.86
CA THR A 203 24.86 3.57 -11.11
C THR A 203 25.46 4.95 -10.87
N ASN A 204 24.75 6.00 -11.26
CA ASN A 204 25.09 7.36 -10.86
C ASN A 204 24.18 7.78 -9.68
N LEU A 205 24.65 7.48 -8.46
CA LEU A 205 23.89 7.68 -7.23
C LEU A 205 23.31 9.08 -7.08
N LYS A 206 24.12 10.11 -7.40
CA LYS A 206 23.70 11.50 -7.25
C LYS A 206 22.58 11.84 -8.23
N ARG A 207 22.73 11.45 -9.49
CA ARG A 207 21.73 11.70 -10.52
C ARG A 207 20.42 10.99 -10.22
N GLU A 208 20.48 9.74 -9.78
CA GLU A 208 19.28 8.97 -9.44
C GLU A 208 18.54 9.57 -8.24
N GLN A 209 19.26 10.00 -7.19
CA GLN A 209 18.65 10.71 -6.07
C GLN A 209 18.08 12.08 -6.47
N ASP A 210 18.74 12.81 -7.38
CA ASP A 210 18.21 14.05 -7.95
C ASP A 210 16.90 13.82 -8.71
N HIS A 211 16.83 12.75 -9.50
CA HIS A 211 15.60 12.37 -10.19
C HIS A 211 14.49 11.96 -9.22
N LEU A 212 14.80 11.16 -8.19
CA LEU A 212 13.84 10.77 -7.16
C LEU A 212 13.29 12.00 -6.43
N ALA A 213 14.15 12.96 -6.07
CA ALA A 213 13.73 14.21 -5.44
C ALA A 213 12.82 15.03 -6.36
N ALA A 214 13.18 15.19 -7.63
CA ALA A 214 12.36 15.89 -8.62
C ALA A 214 10.98 15.21 -8.79
N PHE A 215 10.96 13.88 -8.81
CA PHE A 215 9.73 13.09 -8.89
C PHE A 215 8.81 13.33 -7.69
N LEU A 216 9.36 13.34 -6.48
CA LEU A 216 8.60 13.59 -5.25
C LEU A 216 8.08 15.04 -5.17
N HIS A 217 8.86 16.03 -5.61
CA HIS A 217 8.39 17.42 -5.77
C HIS A 217 7.21 17.51 -6.74
N MET A 218 7.30 16.88 -7.91
CA MET A 218 6.19 16.82 -8.87
C MET A 218 4.94 16.17 -8.27
N ALA A 219 5.10 15.12 -7.45
CA ALA A 219 3.98 14.47 -6.77
C ALA A 219 3.33 15.39 -5.72
N VAL A 220 4.14 16.16 -4.97
CA VAL A 220 3.65 17.16 -4.00
C VAL A 220 2.87 18.25 -4.72
N ASP A 221 3.44 18.84 -5.77
CA ASP A 221 2.79 19.88 -6.57
C ASP A 221 1.47 19.38 -7.15
N TYR A 222 1.46 18.16 -7.69
CA TYR A 222 0.25 17.58 -8.24
C TYR A 222 -0.81 17.33 -7.16
N ALA A 223 -0.43 16.77 -6.01
CA ALA A 223 -1.35 16.57 -4.89
C ALA A 223 -1.97 17.88 -4.40
N GLN A 224 -1.20 18.97 -4.34
CA GLN A 224 -1.73 20.29 -4.03
C GLN A 224 -2.71 20.77 -5.10
N SER A 225 -2.39 20.59 -6.39
CA SER A 225 -3.22 21.03 -7.51
C SER A 225 -4.59 20.36 -7.55
N ILE A 226 -4.69 19.08 -7.14
CA ILE A 226 -5.96 18.36 -7.06
C ILE A 226 -6.67 18.55 -5.72
N GLY A 227 -6.00 19.15 -4.73
CA GLY A 227 -6.55 19.37 -3.39
C GLY A 227 -6.49 18.13 -2.49
N PHE A 228 -5.54 17.21 -2.71
CA PHE A 228 -5.28 16.11 -1.79
C PHE A 228 -4.70 16.65 -0.48
N LYS A 229 -5.29 16.26 0.66
CA LYS A 229 -4.90 16.72 2.01
C LYS A 229 -4.28 15.62 2.86
N GLY A 230 -4.15 14.42 2.33
CA GLY A 230 -3.54 13.31 3.07
C GLY A 230 -2.03 13.48 3.19
N GLN A 231 -1.45 12.85 4.22
CA GLN A 231 -0.01 12.88 4.48
C GLN A 231 0.74 12.03 3.45
N PHE A 232 1.85 12.52 2.91
CA PHE A 232 2.77 11.67 2.14
C PHE A 232 3.72 10.91 3.06
N LEU A 233 3.97 9.65 2.74
CA LEU A 233 4.79 8.75 3.54
C LEU A 233 5.89 8.13 2.68
N ILE A 234 7.14 8.21 3.12
CA ILE A 234 8.23 7.35 2.65
C ILE A 234 8.20 6.07 3.48
N GLU A 235 8.38 4.91 2.87
CA GLU A 235 8.46 3.62 3.57
C GLU A 235 9.88 3.07 3.49
N PRO A 236 10.74 3.31 4.50
CA PRO A 236 12.13 2.91 4.43
C PRO A 236 12.30 1.39 4.35
N LYS A 237 13.29 0.96 3.58
CA LYS A 237 13.78 -0.42 3.53
C LYS A 237 15.22 -0.40 3.06
N PRO A 238 16.13 -1.21 3.62
CA PRO A 238 17.55 -1.14 3.27
C PRO A 238 17.93 -1.77 1.92
N LYS A 239 17.17 -2.77 1.50
CA LYS A 239 17.45 -3.67 0.37
C LYS A 239 16.24 -4.55 0.08
N GLU A 240 16.36 -5.43 -0.91
CA GLU A 240 15.37 -6.42 -1.34
C GLU A 240 14.10 -5.77 -1.95
N PRO A 241 13.98 -5.77 -3.29
CA PRO A 241 14.75 -6.59 -4.25
C PRO A 241 16.07 -5.99 -4.74
N THR A 242 16.39 -4.73 -4.40
CA THR A 242 17.68 -4.11 -4.76
C THR A 242 18.80 -4.61 -3.84
N LYS A 243 20.05 -4.56 -4.30
CA LYS A 243 21.22 -4.73 -3.42
C LYS A 243 21.26 -3.63 -2.34
N HIS A 244 20.96 -2.40 -2.72
CA HIS A 244 20.85 -1.23 -1.84
C HIS A 244 19.68 -0.37 -2.31
N GLN A 245 18.77 -0.06 -1.40
CA GLN A 245 17.65 0.86 -1.64
C GLN A 245 17.97 2.22 -1.01
N TYR A 246 17.60 3.32 -1.66
CA TYR A 246 18.06 4.67 -1.27
C TYR A 246 17.44 5.16 0.05
N ASP A 247 16.17 4.86 0.28
CA ASP A 247 15.45 5.08 1.53
C ASP A 247 15.77 3.97 2.55
N PHE A 248 17.06 3.85 2.91
CA PHE A 248 17.61 2.70 3.63
C PHE A 248 16.98 2.47 5.02
N ASP A 249 16.89 3.53 5.81
CA ASP A 249 16.30 3.61 7.15
C ASP A 249 15.71 5.02 7.36
N VAL A 250 15.06 5.26 8.50
CA VAL A 250 14.46 6.57 8.82
C VAL A 250 15.51 7.68 8.80
N ALA A 251 16.71 7.46 9.36
CA ALA A 251 17.76 8.47 9.41
C ALA A 251 18.23 8.90 8.00
N SER A 252 18.42 7.93 7.10
CA SER A 252 18.75 8.16 5.69
C SER A 252 17.62 8.89 4.97
N GLY A 253 16.37 8.49 5.23
CA GLY A 253 15.19 9.19 4.73
C GLY A 253 15.10 10.65 5.19
N ILE A 254 15.38 10.93 6.47
CA ILE A 254 15.43 12.31 7.00
C ILE A 254 16.52 13.11 6.29
N ALA A 255 17.70 12.53 6.11
CA ALA A 255 18.81 13.19 5.41
C ALA A 255 18.44 13.54 3.97
N PHE A 256 17.84 12.60 3.23
CA PHE A 256 17.34 12.82 1.87
C PHE A 256 16.28 13.94 1.84
N LEU A 257 15.25 13.85 2.69
CA LEU A 257 14.15 14.83 2.70
C LEU A 257 14.65 16.25 3.01
N ARG A 258 15.55 16.40 3.99
CA ARG A 258 16.15 17.71 4.32
C ARG A 258 17.06 18.24 3.20
N THR A 259 17.82 17.37 2.56
CA THR A 259 18.73 17.74 1.45
C THR A 259 17.95 18.34 0.28
N TYR A 260 16.75 17.83 0.01
CA TYR A 260 15.93 18.24 -1.13
C TYR A 260 14.74 19.13 -0.74
N GLY A 261 14.61 19.56 0.52
CA GLY A 261 13.54 20.46 0.97
C GLY A 261 12.14 19.84 0.95
N LEU A 262 12.02 18.54 1.24
CA LEU A 262 10.79 17.75 1.23
C LEU A 262 10.26 17.42 2.65
N GLU A 263 11.01 17.76 3.70
CA GLU A 263 10.74 17.35 5.09
C GLU A 263 9.40 17.87 5.64
N LYS A 264 8.86 18.96 5.08
CA LYS A 264 7.54 19.49 5.47
C LYS A 264 6.37 18.75 4.83
N HIS A 265 6.64 17.95 3.80
CA HIS A 265 5.61 17.27 3.01
C HIS A 265 5.50 15.79 3.34
N PHE A 266 6.58 15.18 3.85
CA PHE A 266 6.67 13.73 4.07
C PHE A 266 6.85 13.37 5.54
N LYS A 267 6.31 12.21 5.91
CA LYS A 267 6.61 11.46 7.14
C LYS A 267 7.00 10.03 6.77
N PHE A 268 7.12 9.14 7.75
CA PHE A 268 7.54 7.76 7.54
C PHE A 268 6.40 6.75 7.78
N ASN A 269 6.30 5.76 6.90
CA ASN A 269 5.62 4.50 7.16
C ASN A 269 6.67 3.48 7.58
N ILE A 270 6.77 3.15 8.86
CA ILE A 270 7.84 2.29 9.38
C ILE A 270 7.31 0.86 9.47
N GLU A 271 7.93 -0.04 8.71
CA GLU A 271 7.63 -1.48 8.79
C GLU A 271 8.65 -2.17 9.71
N THR A 272 8.15 -2.96 10.67
CA THR A 272 8.97 -3.70 11.63
C THR A 272 10.04 -4.56 10.96
N ASN A 273 9.70 -5.27 9.88
CA ASN A 273 10.65 -6.15 9.19
C ASN A 273 11.69 -5.37 8.37
N HIS A 274 11.35 -4.17 7.90
CA HIS A 274 12.30 -3.31 7.20
C HIS A 274 13.33 -2.72 8.18
N ALA A 275 12.87 -2.29 9.37
CA ALA A 275 13.74 -1.81 10.44
C ALA A 275 14.77 -2.88 10.85
N THR A 276 14.31 -4.11 11.13
CA THR A 276 15.21 -5.21 11.53
C THR A 276 16.16 -5.63 10.41
N LEU A 277 15.70 -5.60 9.15
CA LEU A 277 16.57 -5.86 7.99
C LEU A 277 17.67 -4.80 7.83
N ALA A 278 17.45 -3.59 8.31
CA ALA A 278 18.43 -2.49 8.30
C ALA A 278 19.43 -2.59 9.46
N GLY A 279 19.20 -3.51 10.41
CA GLY A 279 20.02 -3.67 11.61
C GLY A 279 19.53 -2.88 12.82
N HIS A 280 18.30 -2.34 12.77
CA HIS A 280 17.70 -1.54 13.83
C HIS A 280 16.53 -2.25 14.49
N THR A 281 16.20 -1.88 15.72
CA THR A 281 14.93 -2.31 16.32
C THR A 281 13.78 -1.44 15.79
N PHE A 282 12.54 -1.93 15.90
CA PHE A 282 11.39 -1.16 15.41
C PHE A 282 11.18 0.11 16.24
N GLU A 283 11.34 0.02 17.56
CA GLU A 283 11.25 1.15 18.48
C GLU A 283 12.35 2.18 18.25
N HIS A 284 13.55 1.78 17.80
CA HIS A 284 14.59 2.71 17.38
C HIS A 284 14.09 3.58 16.23
N GLU A 285 13.59 2.98 15.15
CA GLU A 285 13.11 3.72 13.99
C GLU A 285 11.91 4.62 14.32
N ILE A 286 11.05 4.19 15.25
CA ILE A 286 9.94 5.01 15.76
C ILE A 286 10.46 6.24 16.50
N GLU A 287 11.45 6.09 17.38
CA GLU A 287 12.04 7.20 18.14
C GLU A 287 12.82 8.16 17.24
N VAL A 288 13.53 7.66 16.22
CA VAL A 288 14.23 8.51 15.24
C VAL A 288 13.25 9.35 14.41
N ALA A 289 12.03 8.85 14.18
CA ALA A 289 11.00 9.55 13.42
C ALA A 289 10.16 10.57 14.21
N ALA A 290 10.22 10.52 15.55
CA ALA A 290 9.44 11.38 16.46
C ALA A 290 9.88 12.86 16.40
#